data_AF-A0A1V6EBE1-F1
#
_entry.id   AF-A0A1V6EBE1-F1
#
_cell.length_a   1.000
_cell.length_b   1.000
_cell.length_c   1.000
_cell.angle_alpha   90.00
_cell.angle_beta   90.00
_cell.angle_gamma   90.00
#
_symmetry.space_group_name_H-M   'P 1'
#
loop_
_entity.id
_entity.type
_entity.pdbx_description
1 polymer ?
#
loop_
_entity_poly.entity_id
_entity_poly.type
_entity_poly.pdbx_seq_one_letter_code
_entity_poly.pdbx_strand_id
1 'polypeptide(L)'
;MEDLPVVGKVKRYRDYSQALQLYERWAESRAVADWQKLWLTLQEHAAKTVQSQCRGLGIDDERIEAMITDATIYLMEQVQGWPESGKRIDAGWISSRVWFACLNTRQRDFRTLKKLERQEKRHQA
;
A
#
# COMPACT_ATOMS: atom_id res chain seq x y z
N MET A 1 5.07 15.84 -21.77
CA MET A 1 4.80 15.41 -20.39
C MET A 1 3.87 14.22 -20.54
N GLU A 2 4.36 12.99 -20.38
CA GLU A 2 3.49 11.80 -20.49
C GLU A 2 2.51 11.80 -19.32
N ASP A 3 1.22 11.85 -19.64
CA ASP A 3 0.15 11.81 -18.64
C ASP A 3 0.19 10.49 -17.89
N LEU A 4 0.25 10.58 -16.57
CA LEU A 4 0.06 9.43 -15.70
C LEU A 4 -1.32 8.81 -16.00
N PRO A 5 -1.43 7.49 -16.22
CA PRO A 5 -2.71 6.89 -16.53
C PRO A 5 -3.72 7.20 -15.42
N VAL A 6 -4.83 7.85 -15.81
CA VAL A 6 -5.91 8.30 -14.92
C VAL A 6 -6.35 7.14 -14.05
N VAL A 7 -6.06 7.26 -12.75
CA VAL A 7 -6.38 6.21 -11.79
C VAL A 7 -7.88 6.23 -11.55
N GLY A 8 -8.56 5.13 -11.91
CA GLY A 8 -10.00 4.98 -11.81
C GLY A 8 -10.53 5.34 -10.42
N LYS A 9 -11.78 5.87 -10.40
CA LYS A 9 -12.52 6.29 -9.20
C LYS A 9 -12.33 5.31 -8.05
N VAL A 10 -12.08 5.83 -6.84
CA VAL A 10 -12.05 5.08 -5.58
C VAL A 10 -13.32 4.22 -5.49
N LYS A 11 -13.21 2.92 -5.81
CA LYS A 11 -14.34 1.99 -5.68
C LYS A 11 -14.72 1.93 -4.21
N ARG A 12 -16.03 2.08 -3.93
CA ARG A 12 -16.60 2.00 -2.58
C ARG A 12 -16.05 0.79 -1.83
N TYR A 13 -15.21 1.12 -0.85
CA TYR A 13 -14.76 0.39 0.33
C TYR A 13 -14.99 -1.12 0.31
N ARG A 14 -13.88 -1.86 0.10
CA ARG A 14 -13.74 -3.17 0.74
C ARG A 14 -14.03 -3.01 2.22
N ASP A 15 -14.62 -4.02 2.83
CA ASP A 15 -14.82 -4.00 4.28
C ASP A 15 -13.46 -3.98 4.98
N TYR A 16 -13.17 -2.89 5.70
CA TYR A 16 -11.98 -2.71 6.53
C TYR A 16 -12.31 -2.81 8.02
N SER A 17 -13.52 -3.23 8.38
CA SER A 17 -13.97 -3.38 9.78
C SER A 17 -13.08 -4.34 10.56
N GLN A 18 -12.62 -5.43 9.93
CA GLN A 18 -11.70 -6.38 10.55
C GLN A 18 -10.35 -5.73 10.90
N ALA A 19 -9.77 -4.96 9.98
CA ALA A 19 -8.53 -4.23 10.24
C ALA A 19 -8.71 -3.20 11.35
N LEU A 20 -9.86 -2.50 11.38
CA LEU A 20 -10.19 -1.56 12.44
C LEU A 20 -10.30 -2.25 13.81
N GLN A 21 -11.04 -3.35 13.90
CA GLN A 21 -11.19 -4.12 15.15
C GLN A 21 -9.84 -4.64 15.68
N LEU A 22 -8.97 -5.12 14.79
CA LEU A 22 -7.62 -5.57 15.17
C LEU A 22 -6.76 -4.40 15.67
N TYR A 23 -6.86 -3.24 15.02
CA TYR A 23 -6.21 -2.02 15.50
C TYR A 23 -6.74 -1.60 16.88
N GLU A 24 -8.05 -1.56 17.08
CA GLU A 24 -8.65 -1.16 18.36
C GLU A 24 -8.20 -2.09 19.50
N ARG A 25 -8.24 -3.41 19.25
CA ARG A 25 -7.75 -4.42 20.21
C ARG A 25 -6.26 -4.29 20.50
N TRP A 26 -5.44 -4.04 19.48
CA TRP A 26 -4.02 -3.79 19.68
C TRP A 26 -3.76 -2.47 20.41
N ALA A 27 -4.51 -1.41 20.10
CA ALA A 27 -4.33 -0.11 20.73
C ALA A 27 -4.63 -0.17 22.23
N GLU A 28 -5.62 -0.98 22.62
CA GLU A 28 -5.99 -1.25 24.01
C GLU A 28 -4.98 -2.16 24.73
N SER A 29 -4.62 -3.30 24.13
CA SER A 29 -3.82 -4.34 24.79
C SER A 29 -2.31 -4.25 24.57
N ARG A 30 -1.88 -3.56 23.50
CA ARG A 30 -0.53 -3.56 22.94
C ARG A 30 0.05 -4.95 22.70
N ALA A 31 -0.81 -5.96 22.53
CA ALA A 31 -0.40 -7.34 22.34
C ALA A 31 0.28 -7.56 20.97
N VAL A 32 1.45 -8.21 20.99
CA VAL A 32 2.21 -8.54 19.75
C VAL A 32 1.38 -9.40 18.80
N ALA A 33 0.57 -10.33 19.32
CA ALA A 33 -0.29 -11.18 18.50
C ALA A 33 -1.34 -10.40 17.71
N ASP A 34 -1.93 -9.35 18.29
CA ASP A 34 -2.91 -8.51 17.59
C ASP A 34 -2.20 -7.58 16.59
N TRP A 35 -0.97 -7.14 16.88
CA TRP A 35 -0.12 -6.42 15.91
C TRP A 35 0.21 -7.25 14.67
N GLN A 36 0.61 -8.51 14.87
CA GLN A 36 0.90 -9.45 13.78
C GLN A 36 -0.35 -9.77 12.95
N LYS A 37 -1.51 -9.93 13.59
CA LYS A 37 -2.78 -10.13 12.88
C LYS A 37 -3.14 -8.89 12.05
N LEU A 38 -2.96 -7.70 12.61
CA LEU A 38 -3.19 -6.45 11.89
C LEU A 38 -2.27 -6.34 10.66
N TRP A 39 -0.99 -6.69 10.80
CA TRP A 39 -0.03 -6.76 9.70
C TRP A 39 -0.56 -7.61 8.55
N LEU A 40 -0.91 -8.87 8.84
CA LEU A 40 -1.38 -9.82 7.83
C LEU A 40 -2.67 -9.35 7.14
N THR A 41 -3.62 -8.83 7.92
CA THR A 41 -4.86 -8.28 7.37
C THR A 41 -4.59 -7.10 6.44
N LEU A 42 -3.73 -6.16 6.83
CA LEU A 42 -3.36 -5.02 5.98
C LEU A 42 -2.57 -5.46 4.74
N GLN A 43 -1.72 -6.48 4.85
CA GLN A 43 -1.00 -7.06 3.73
C GLN A 43 -1.95 -7.67 2.70
N GLU A 44 -2.98 -8.40 3.11
CA GLU A 44 -4.01 -8.92 2.21
C GLU A 44 -4.76 -7.79 1.47
N HIS A 45 -5.08 -6.71 2.18
CA HIS A 45 -5.71 -5.54 1.57
C HIS A 45 -4.80 -4.84 0.57
N ALA A 46 -3.50 -4.71 0.90
CA ALA A 46 -2.48 -4.19 0.00
C ALA A 46 -2.34 -5.07 -1.24
N ALA A 47 -2.21 -6.39 -1.06
CA ALA A 47 -2.11 -7.38 -2.14
C ALA A 47 -3.24 -7.24 -3.16
N LYS A 48 -4.49 -7.31 -2.68
CA LYS A 48 -5.66 -7.18 -3.53
C LYS A 48 -5.74 -5.80 -4.23
N THR A 49 -5.12 -4.76 -3.67
CA THR A 49 -5.11 -3.39 -4.24
C THR A 49 -4.00 -3.23 -5.28
N VAL A 50 -2.77 -3.64 -4.97
CA VAL A 50 -1.63 -3.66 -5.89
C VAL A 50 -1.95 -4.50 -7.11
N GLN A 51 -2.43 -5.74 -6.92
CA GLN A 51 -2.82 -6.62 -8.03
C GLN A 51 -3.87 -5.98 -8.93
N SER A 52 -4.87 -5.29 -8.35
CA SER A 52 -5.88 -4.57 -9.12
C SER A 52 -5.31 -3.37 -9.87
N GLN A 53 -4.34 -2.65 -9.30
CA GLN A 53 -3.72 -1.48 -9.91
C GLN A 53 -2.67 -1.84 -10.98
N CYS A 54 -2.12 -3.05 -10.91
CA CYS A 54 -1.09 -3.57 -11.80
C CYS A 54 -1.65 -4.49 -12.91
N ARG A 55 -2.94 -4.84 -12.83
CA ARG A 55 -3.60 -5.71 -13.81
C ARG A 55 -3.42 -5.16 -15.24
N GLY A 56 -2.83 -5.97 -16.11
CA GLY A 56 -2.61 -5.63 -17.52
C GLY A 56 -1.40 -4.74 -17.79
N LEU A 57 -0.57 -4.44 -16.79
CA LEU A 57 0.64 -3.62 -16.96
C LEU A 57 1.91 -4.42 -17.26
N GLY A 58 1.85 -5.76 -17.27
CA GLY A 58 3.01 -6.61 -17.57
C GLY A 58 4.13 -6.54 -16.51
N ILE A 59 3.78 -6.19 -15.26
CA ILE A 59 4.71 -6.19 -14.13
C ILE A 59 4.86 -7.64 -13.66
N ASP A 60 6.11 -8.07 -13.43
CA ASP A 60 6.41 -9.41 -12.93
C ASP A 60 5.97 -9.61 -11.46
N ASP A 61 5.83 -10.87 -11.07
CA ASP A 61 5.29 -11.25 -9.76
C ASP A 61 6.23 -10.84 -8.61
N GLU A 62 7.55 -10.89 -8.80
CA GLU A 62 8.54 -10.50 -7.80
C GLU A 62 8.40 -9.01 -7.44
N ARG A 63 8.21 -8.16 -8.44
CA ARG A 63 7.93 -6.74 -8.22
C ARG A 63 6.57 -6.50 -7.58
N ILE A 64 5.55 -7.27 -7.96
CA ILE A 64 4.24 -7.18 -7.30
C ILE A 64 4.38 -7.50 -5.81
N GLU A 65 5.11 -8.55 -5.45
CA GLU A 65 5.38 -8.92 -4.05
C GLU A 65 6.16 -7.84 -3.29
N ALA A 66 7.17 -7.25 -3.93
CA ALA A 66 7.91 -6.13 -3.36
C ALA A 66 7.00 -4.90 -3.10
N MET A 67 6.14 -4.54 -4.06
CA MET A 67 5.18 -3.45 -3.91
C MET A 67 4.19 -3.69 -2.75
N ILE A 68 3.74 -4.92 -2.58
CA ILE A 68 2.83 -5.32 -1.50
C ILE A 68 3.54 -5.18 -0.16
N THR A 69 4.78 -5.65 -0.07
CA THR A 69 5.61 -5.57 1.14
C THR A 69 5.87 -4.12 1.54
N ASP A 70 6.34 -3.29 0.60
CA ASP A 70 6.58 -1.86 0.83
C ASP A 70 5.30 -1.13 1.27
N ALA A 71 4.16 -1.42 0.62
CA ALA A 71 2.89 -0.80 0.97
C ALA A 71 2.44 -1.20 2.38
N THR A 72 2.66 -2.46 2.76
CA THR A 72 2.31 -2.99 4.09
C THR A 72 3.19 -2.36 5.17
N ILE A 73 4.50 -2.25 4.95
CA ILE A 73 5.43 -1.58 5.87
C ILE A 73 4.97 -0.14 6.11
N TYR A 74 4.73 0.61 5.03
CA TYR A 74 4.26 2.00 5.13
C TYR A 74 2.95 2.12 5.91
N LEU A 75 2.00 1.22 5.66
CA LEU A 75 0.74 1.18 6.41
C LEU A 75 0.95 0.97 7.91
N MET A 76 1.82 0.03 8.27
CA MET A 76 2.09 -0.31 9.66
C MET A 76 2.82 0.83 10.38
N GLU A 77 3.75 1.52 9.72
CA GLU A 77 4.38 2.73 10.25
C GLU A 77 3.35 3.85 10.50
N GLN A 78 2.42 4.07 9.57
CA GLN A 78 1.35 5.06 9.73
C GLN A 78 0.42 4.73 10.90
N VAL A 79 0.11 3.44 11.11
CA VAL A 79 -0.68 2.98 12.27
C VAL A 79 0.11 3.16 13.57
N GLN A 80 1.41 2.85 13.57
CA GLN A 80 2.25 2.96 14.77
C GLN A 80 2.40 4.41 15.24
N GLY A 81 2.57 5.36 14.32
CA GLY A 81 2.64 6.80 14.63
C GLY A 81 1.31 7.41 15.08
N TRP A 82 0.23 6.63 15.08
CA TRP A 82 -1.11 7.05 15.46
C TRP A 82 -1.40 6.70 16.93
N PRO A 83 -0.86 7.52 17.84
CA PRO A 83 -1.74 8.48 18.53
C PRO A 83 -1.30 9.95 18.40
N GLU A 84 -0.08 10.22 17.95
CA GLU A 84 0.53 11.56 18.03
C GLU A 84 -0.15 12.60 17.15
N SER A 85 -0.83 12.16 16.10
CA SER A 85 -1.51 13.03 15.13
C SER A 85 -2.89 13.56 15.57
N GLY A 86 -3.46 13.06 16.68
CA GLY A 86 -4.74 13.49 17.24
C GLY A 86 -6.01 13.22 16.42
N LYS A 87 -5.95 12.56 15.24
CA LYS A 87 -7.18 12.19 14.50
C LYS A 87 -7.66 10.78 14.90
N ARG A 88 -8.85 10.35 14.45
CA ARG A 88 -9.38 9.00 14.68
C ARG A 88 -8.98 8.04 13.54
N ILE A 89 -8.50 6.84 13.86
CA ILE A 89 -8.44 5.73 12.88
C ILE A 89 -9.85 5.15 12.78
N ASP A 90 -10.41 5.19 11.58
CA ASP A 90 -11.65 4.52 11.21
C ASP A 90 -11.45 3.74 9.90
N ALA A 91 -12.46 3.00 9.46
CA ALA A 91 -12.40 2.23 8.21
C ALA A 91 -12.16 3.14 6.98
N GLY A 92 -12.65 4.39 7.03
CA GLY A 92 -12.42 5.47 6.07
C GLY A 92 -10.92 5.77 5.88
N TRP A 93 -10.27 6.01 7.02
CA TRP A 93 -8.85 6.26 7.11
C TRP A 93 -8.03 5.07 6.61
N ILE A 94 -8.35 3.85 7.07
CA ILE A 94 -7.60 2.63 6.69
C ILE A 94 -7.64 2.43 5.18
N SER A 95 -8.82 2.50 4.57
CA SER A 95 -8.96 2.38 3.11
C SER A 95 -8.15 3.42 2.35
N SER A 96 -8.22 4.68 2.78
CA SER A 96 -7.47 5.78 2.16
C SER A 96 -5.97 5.52 2.24
N ARG A 97 -5.47 5.06 3.40
CA ARG A 97 -4.06 4.73 3.57
C ARG A 97 -3.62 3.54 2.75
N VAL A 98 -4.44 2.49 2.65
CA VAL A 98 -4.16 1.32 1.80
C VAL A 98 -4.01 1.75 0.36
N TRP A 99 -4.95 2.58 -0.11
CA TRP A 99 -4.88 3.14 -1.45
C TRP A 99 -3.57 3.93 -1.65
N PHE A 100 -3.27 4.88 -0.75
CA PHE A 100 -2.10 5.76 -0.88
C PHE A 100 -0.78 5.00 -0.84
N ALA A 101 -0.67 4.01 0.04
CA ALA A 101 0.49 3.14 0.13
C ALA A 101 0.73 2.42 -1.22
N CYS A 102 -0.31 1.82 -1.79
CA CYS A 102 -0.21 1.10 -3.06
C CYS A 102 0.10 2.01 -4.26
N LEU A 103 -0.47 3.22 -4.31
CA LEU A 103 -0.11 4.15 -5.38
C LEU A 103 1.34 4.60 -5.25
N ASN A 104 1.78 4.96 -4.05
CA ASN A 104 3.13 5.46 -3.83
C ASN A 104 4.18 4.41 -4.24
N THR A 105 3.97 3.14 -3.90
CA THR A 105 4.87 2.05 -4.32
C THR A 105 4.87 1.88 -5.83
N ARG A 106 3.70 1.88 -6.48
CA ARG A 106 3.60 1.83 -7.95
C ARG A 106 4.32 3.01 -8.62
N GLN A 107 4.16 4.21 -8.09
CA GLN A 107 4.74 5.43 -8.66
C GLN A 107 6.25 5.49 -8.46
N ARG A 108 6.75 4.98 -7.32
CA ARG A 108 8.17 4.80 -7.06
C ARG A 108 8.77 3.80 -8.05
N ASP A 109 8.14 2.65 -8.24
CA ASP A 109 8.63 1.61 -9.14
C ASP A 109 8.66 2.07 -10.59
N PHE A 110 7.60 2.75 -11.06
CA PHE A 110 7.58 3.35 -12.39
C PHE A 110 8.73 4.35 -12.62
N ARG A 111 9.04 5.18 -11.61
CA ARG A 111 10.18 6.11 -11.70
C ARG A 111 11.51 5.36 -11.75
N THR A 112 11.66 4.26 -11.01
CA THR A 112 12.84 3.39 -11.03
C THR A 112 13.01 2.76 -12.41
N LEU A 113 11.94 2.20 -12.98
CA LEU A 113 11.91 1.64 -14.33
C LEU A 113 12.36 2.64 -15.38
N LYS A 114 11.75 3.84 -15.39
CA LYS A 114 12.13 4.90 -16.33
C LYS A 114 13.57 5.37 -16.16
N LYS A 115 14.14 5.29 -14.96
CA LYS A 115 15.55 5.61 -14.73
C LYS A 115 16.47 4.54 -15.31
N LEU A 116 16.16 3.26 -15.12
CA LEU A 116 16.90 2.13 -15.67
C LEU A 116 16.87 2.14 -17.21
N GLU A 117 15.69 2.31 -17.83
CA GLU A 117 15.53 2.43 -19.28
C GLU A 117 16.43 3.54 -19.88
N ARG A 118 16.55 4.68 -19.17
CA ARG A 118 17.41 5.80 -19.62
C ARG A 118 18.89 5.49 -19.48
N GLN A 119 19.28 4.70 -18.49
CA GLN A 119 20.67 4.29 -18.29
C GLN A 119 21.09 3.27 -19.36
N GLU A 120 20.27 2.26 -19.62
CA GLU A 120 20.54 1.27 -20.68
C GLU A 120 20.70 1.92 -22.05
N LYS A 121 19.81 2.85 -22.42
CA LYS A 121 19.93 3.62 -23.67
C LYS A 121 21.20 4.45 -23.78
N ARG A 122 21.78 4.88 -22.66
CA ARG A 122 23.06 5.61 -22.63
C ARG A 122 24.27 4.68 -22.70
N HIS A 123 24.13 3.42 -22.30
CA HIS A 123 25.20 2.42 -22.38
C HIS A 123 25.23 1.69 -23.73
N GLN A 124 24.16 1.76 -24.51
CA GLN A 124 24.07 1.20 -25.87
C GLN A 124 24.36 2.21 -26.99
N ALA A 125 24.54 3.49 -26.66
CA ALA A 125 24.87 4.59 -27.59
C ALA A 125 26.32 5.02 -27.42
#